data_AF-A0A9D0QW06-F1
#
_entry.id   AF-A0A9D0QW06-F1
#
_cell.length_a   1.000
_cell.length_b   1.000
_cell.length_c   1.000
_cell.angle_alpha   90.00
_cell.angle_beta   90.00
_cell.angle_gamma   90.00
#
_symmetry.space_group_name_H-M   'P 1'
#
loop_
_entity.id
_entity.type
_entity.pdbx_description
1 polymer ?
#
loop_
_entity_poly.entity_id
_entity_poly.type
_entity_poly.pdbx_seq_one_letter_code
_entity_poly.pdbx_strand_id
1 'polypeptide(L)'
;MQQETTRPRRTIPAARIIAGIFLLLVLPIIHAESLTAERYVQLEITVRKAAVAGAQARLEQLDAGQLEKDRAQALSNATHRNLAAIYRQYGTTPGRALVWKNRHRDAIRHYLDTHPDIQARYEALAEEINYLSGLIDQIAGQQQ
;
A
#
# COMPACT_ATOMS: atom_id res chain seq x y z
N MET A 1 -78.04 -9.84 -46.28
CA MET A 1 -77.87 -9.24 -44.94
C MET A 1 -76.51 -9.66 -44.40
N GLN A 2 -75.48 -8.83 -44.60
CA GLN A 2 -74.15 -9.06 -44.06
C GLN A 2 -73.93 -8.08 -42.91
N GLN A 3 -73.56 -8.59 -41.73
CA GLN A 3 -73.27 -7.77 -40.56
C GLN A 3 -71.81 -7.33 -40.58
N GLU A 4 -71.57 -6.03 -40.80
CA GLU A 4 -70.28 -5.39 -40.58
C GLU A 4 -69.97 -5.36 -39.08
N THR A 5 -68.92 -6.10 -38.69
CA THR A 5 -68.38 -6.06 -37.32
C THR A 5 -67.29 -5.00 -37.25
N THR A 6 -67.62 -3.84 -36.71
CA THR A 6 -66.68 -2.77 -36.40
C THR A 6 -65.83 -3.18 -35.19
N ARG A 7 -64.54 -3.47 -35.42
CA ARG A 7 -63.57 -3.68 -34.33
C ARG A 7 -63.05 -2.34 -33.80
N PRO A 8 -62.96 -2.14 -32.47
CA PRO A 8 -62.39 -0.93 -31.90
C PRO A 8 -60.87 -0.89 -32.05
N ARG A 9 -60.35 0.23 -32.56
CA ARG A 9 -58.93 0.60 -32.56
C ARG A 9 -58.46 0.81 -31.12
N ARG A 10 -57.63 -0.08 -30.59
CA ARG A 10 -56.84 0.16 -29.37
C ARG A 10 -55.71 1.13 -29.71
N THR A 11 -55.80 2.36 -29.22
CA THR A 11 -54.70 3.31 -29.16
C THR A 11 -53.74 2.87 -28.06
N ILE A 12 -52.49 2.58 -28.41
CA ILE A 12 -51.43 2.31 -27.44
C ILE A 12 -50.92 3.68 -26.95
N PRO A 13 -50.95 3.99 -25.64
CA PRO A 13 -50.45 5.26 -25.14
C PRO A 13 -48.92 5.32 -25.24
N ALA A 14 -48.42 6.18 -26.12
CA ALA A 14 -47.01 6.42 -26.43
C ALA A 14 -46.23 7.19 -25.34
N ALA A 15 -46.45 6.89 -24.06
CA ALA A 15 -45.99 7.76 -22.96
C ALA A 15 -45.34 7.01 -21.79
N ARG A 16 -44.58 5.93 -22.01
CA ARG A 16 -43.85 5.22 -20.94
C ARG A 16 -42.51 4.59 -21.35
N ILE A 17 -41.74 5.24 -22.23
CA ILE A 17 -40.35 4.81 -22.53
C ILE A 17 -39.40 6.02 -22.44
N ILE A 18 -39.48 6.80 -21.37
CA ILE A 18 -38.47 7.83 -21.04
C ILE A 18 -38.28 7.84 -19.52
N ALA A 19 -37.97 6.68 -18.92
CA ALA A 19 -37.68 6.59 -17.48
C ALA A 19 -36.73 5.43 -17.14
N GLY A 20 -35.93 4.97 -18.11
CA GLY A 20 -35.10 3.76 -17.94
C GLY A 20 -33.65 3.89 -18.42
N ILE A 21 -33.18 5.08 -18.81
CA ILE A 21 -31.84 5.28 -19.39
C ILE A 21 -30.99 6.29 -18.58
N PHE A 22 -31.51 6.86 -17.50
CA PHE A 22 -30.78 7.87 -16.70
C PHE A 22 -30.23 7.34 -15.36
N LEU A 23 -30.22 6.02 -15.14
CA LEU A 23 -29.71 5.39 -13.90
C LEU A 23 -28.41 4.59 -14.11
N LEU A 24 -27.58 4.99 -15.09
CA LEU A 24 -26.35 4.26 -15.46
C LEU A 24 -25.09 5.13 -15.54
N LEU A 25 -25.16 6.41 -15.13
CA LEU A 25 -24.07 7.37 -15.32
C LEU A 25 -23.41 7.90 -14.04
N VAL A 26 -23.74 7.35 -12.87
CA VAL A 26 -22.99 7.64 -11.63
C VAL A 26 -22.38 6.37 -11.10
N LEU A 27 -21.58 5.70 -11.93
CA LEU A 27 -20.51 4.85 -11.40
C LEU A 27 -19.50 5.82 -10.78
N PRO A 28 -19.31 5.84 -9.45
CA PRO A 28 -18.17 6.55 -8.90
C PRO A 28 -16.94 5.92 -9.55
N ILE A 29 -16.23 6.70 -10.37
CA ILE A 29 -14.88 6.37 -10.77
C ILE A 29 -14.12 6.35 -9.46
N ILE A 30 -14.03 5.16 -8.86
CA ILE A 30 -13.09 4.87 -7.79
C ILE A 30 -11.75 5.12 -8.45
N HIS A 31 -11.26 6.35 -8.31
CA HIS A 31 -9.87 6.66 -8.56
C HIS A 31 -9.15 5.84 -7.52
N ALA A 32 -8.78 4.61 -7.89
CA ALA A 32 -7.68 3.93 -7.27
C ALA A 32 -6.53 4.90 -7.47
N GLU A 33 -6.29 5.77 -6.48
CA GLU A 33 -5.19 6.72 -6.49
C GLU A 33 -3.94 5.87 -6.73
N SER A 34 -3.48 5.90 -7.99
CA SER A 34 -2.34 5.11 -8.38
C SER A 34 -1.18 5.62 -7.55
N LEU A 35 -0.44 4.69 -6.96
CA LEU A 35 0.77 5.03 -6.22
C LEU A 35 1.64 5.90 -7.14
N THR A 36 1.95 7.12 -6.73
CA THR A 36 2.85 8.03 -7.45
C THR A 36 4.28 7.81 -6.96
N ALA A 37 5.30 8.31 -7.68
CA ALA A 37 6.69 8.25 -7.24
C ALA A 37 6.88 8.92 -5.87
N GLU A 38 6.29 10.09 -5.68
CA GLU A 38 6.26 10.81 -4.40
C GLU A 38 5.66 9.95 -3.28
N ARG A 39 4.44 9.44 -3.46
CA ARG A 39 3.76 8.63 -2.43
C ARG A 39 4.51 7.33 -2.15
N TYR A 40 5.11 6.73 -3.17
CA TYR A 40 5.95 5.55 -2.99
C TYR A 40 7.21 5.86 -2.15
N VAL A 41 7.90 6.96 -2.43
CA VAL A 41 9.09 7.38 -1.67
C VAL A 41 8.72 7.69 -0.22
N GLN A 42 7.61 8.39 0.02
CA GLN A 42 7.10 8.64 1.37
C GLN A 42 6.75 7.34 2.12
N LEU A 43 6.10 6.40 1.44
CA LEU A 43 5.83 5.06 1.96
C LEU A 43 7.13 4.35 2.36
N GLU A 44 8.11 4.29 1.47
CA GLU A 44 9.40 3.62 1.72
C GLU A 44 10.16 4.25 2.88
N ILE A 45 10.22 5.58 2.97
CA ILE A 45 10.84 6.27 4.10
C ILE A 45 10.14 5.89 5.41
N THR A 46 8.81 5.86 5.42
CA THR A 46 8.01 5.51 6.61
C THR A 46 8.24 4.05 7.02
N VAL A 47 8.26 3.13 6.05
CA VAL A 47 8.56 1.70 6.26
C VAL A 47 9.97 1.54 6.81
N ARG A 48 10.97 2.22 6.24
CA ARG A 48 12.37 2.13 6.67
C ARG A 48 12.57 2.67 8.07
N LYS A 49 11.96 3.80 8.43
CA LYS A 49 11.96 4.34 9.81
C LYS A 49 11.37 3.33 10.80
N ALA A 50 10.24 2.71 10.46
CA ALA A 50 9.63 1.69 11.31
C ALA A 50 10.50 0.43 11.43
N ALA A 51 11.21 0.04 10.37
CA ALA A 51 12.16 -1.06 10.40
C ALA A 51 13.38 -0.75 11.28
N VAL A 52 13.95 0.46 11.18
CA VAL A 52 15.02 0.95 12.07
C VAL A 52 14.58 0.88 13.53
N ALA A 53 13.40 1.42 13.87
CA ALA A 53 12.89 1.39 15.24
C ALA A 53 12.70 -0.04 15.76
N GLY A 54 12.20 -0.96 14.92
CA GLY A 54 12.08 -2.38 15.28
C GLY A 54 13.43 -3.07 15.48
N ALA A 55 14.42 -2.73 14.66
CA ALA A 55 15.78 -3.25 14.78
C ALA A 55 16.48 -2.72 16.05
N GLN A 56 16.35 -1.42 16.36
CA GLN A 56 16.85 -0.80 17.58
C GLN A 56 16.25 -1.47 18.83
N ALA A 57 14.92 -1.65 18.87
CA ALA A 57 14.26 -2.34 19.98
C ALA A 57 14.75 -3.79 20.16
N ARG A 58 15.08 -4.48 19.06
CA ARG A 58 15.68 -5.83 19.12
C ARG A 58 17.11 -5.79 19.65
N LEU A 59 17.91 -4.80 19.23
CA LEU A 59 19.28 -4.62 19.68
C LEU A 59 19.33 -4.31 21.19
N GLU A 60 18.46 -3.44 21.69
CA GLU A 60 18.35 -3.13 23.13
C GLU A 60 18.07 -4.38 23.97
N GLN A 61 17.21 -5.28 23.48
CA GLN A 61 16.87 -6.53 24.16
C GLN A 61 18.02 -7.55 24.12
N LEU A 62 18.80 -7.56 23.04
CA LEU A 62 20.01 -8.36 22.93
C LEU A 62 21.08 -7.88 23.92
N ASP A 63 21.32 -6.56 23.97
CA ASP A 63 22.33 -5.94 24.85
C ASP A 63 21.99 -6.14 26.33
N ALA A 64 20.70 -6.09 26.68
CA ALA A 64 20.23 -6.38 28.04
C ALA A 64 20.36 -7.86 28.45
N GLY A 65 20.76 -8.76 27.55
CA GLY A 65 20.76 -10.21 27.78
C GLY A 65 19.36 -10.79 27.98
N GLN A 66 18.31 -10.06 27.58
CA GLN A 66 16.91 -10.38 27.82
C GLN A 66 16.22 -10.98 26.59
N LEU A 67 16.96 -11.23 25.51
CA LEU A 67 16.40 -11.75 24.28
C LEU A 67 16.11 -13.26 24.39
N GLU A 68 15.10 -13.61 25.19
CA GLU A 68 14.47 -14.91 25.13
C GLU A 68 13.89 -15.12 23.73
N LYS A 69 14.01 -16.34 23.19
CA LYS A 69 13.54 -16.70 21.84
C LYS A 69 12.09 -16.26 21.59
N ASP A 70 11.22 -16.41 22.57
CA ASP A 70 9.80 -16.05 22.48
C ASP A 70 9.61 -14.52 22.41
N ARG A 71 10.41 -13.74 23.16
CA ARG A 71 10.40 -12.27 23.11
C ARG A 71 10.93 -11.77 21.77
N ALA A 72 12.00 -12.38 21.25
CA ALA A 72 12.53 -12.07 19.92
C ALA A 72 11.46 -12.26 18.84
N GLN A 73 10.74 -13.38 18.89
CA GLN A 73 9.67 -13.69 17.94
C GLN A 73 8.50 -12.71 18.09
N ALA A 74 8.14 -12.35 19.32
CA ALA A 74 7.07 -11.38 19.58
C ALA A 74 7.39 -10.00 19.00
N LEU A 75 8.63 -9.51 19.17
CA LEU A 75 9.11 -8.23 18.62
C LEU A 75 9.14 -8.25 17.08
N SER A 76 9.62 -9.34 16.48
CA SER A 76 9.59 -9.53 15.03
C SER A 76 8.16 -9.49 14.48
N ASN A 77 7.25 -10.23 15.12
CA ASN A 77 5.84 -10.24 14.75
C ASN A 77 5.17 -8.86 14.91
N ALA A 78 5.50 -8.13 15.98
CA ALA A 78 5.00 -6.77 16.19
C ALA A 78 5.48 -5.82 15.09
N THR A 79 6.77 -5.89 14.73
CA THR A 79 7.35 -5.11 13.63
C THR A 79 6.66 -5.43 12.30
N HIS A 80 6.50 -6.71 11.96
CA HIS A 80 5.78 -7.11 10.73
C HIS A 80 4.35 -6.60 10.67
N ARG A 81 3.59 -6.67 11.79
CA ARG A 81 2.22 -6.12 11.84
C ARG A 81 2.21 -4.60 11.65
N ASN A 82 3.17 -3.90 12.25
CA ASN A 82 3.32 -2.45 12.10
C ASN A 82 3.62 -2.08 10.64
N LEU A 83 4.59 -2.76 10.00
CA LEU A 83 4.90 -2.55 8.59
C LEU A 83 3.69 -2.80 7.70
N ALA A 84 2.97 -3.91 7.92
CA ALA A 84 1.75 -4.21 7.18
C ALA A 84 0.66 -3.14 7.35
N ALA A 85 0.55 -2.53 8.54
CA ALA A 85 -0.37 -1.42 8.78
C ALA A 85 0.02 -0.17 7.98
N ILE A 86 1.32 0.17 7.92
CA ILE A 86 1.83 1.28 7.12
C ILE A 86 1.48 1.09 5.63
N TYR A 87 1.74 -0.09 5.05
CA TYR A 87 1.38 -0.35 3.65
C TYR A 87 -0.12 -0.17 3.37
N ARG A 88 -0.99 -0.59 4.31
CA ARG A 88 -2.44 -0.40 4.19
C ARG A 88 -2.85 1.07 4.21
N GLN A 89 -2.19 1.91 5.02
CA GLN A 89 -2.45 3.36 5.05
C GLN A 89 -2.17 4.02 3.68
N TYR A 90 -1.21 3.48 2.93
CA TYR A 90 -0.91 3.91 1.56
C TYR A 90 -1.74 3.18 0.49
N GLY A 91 -2.79 2.45 0.86
CA GLY A 91 -3.67 1.75 -0.07
C GLY A 91 -3.00 0.60 -0.83
N THR A 92 -1.91 0.03 -0.30
CA THR A 92 -1.12 -1.00 -0.97
C THR A 92 -0.77 -2.16 -0.03
N THR A 93 0.02 -3.12 -0.54
CA THR A 93 0.61 -4.22 0.24
C THR A 93 2.11 -4.28 -0.07
N PRO A 94 2.94 -4.93 0.77
CA PRO A 94 4.38 -5.03 0.50
C PRO A 94 4.68 -5.57 -0.91
N GLY A 95 4.00 -6.65 -1.32
CA GLY A 95 4.18 -7.24 -2.65
C GLY A 95 3.75 -6.31 -3.78
N ARG A 96 2.62 -5.60 -3.63
CA ARG A 96 2.16 -4.63 -4.65
C ARG A 96 3.09 -3.43 -4.77
N ALA A 97 3.58 -2.92 -3.64
CA ALA A 97 4.57 -1.83 -3.60
C ALA A 97 5.88 -2.25 -4.29
N LEU A 98 6.36 -3.48 -4.05
CA LEU A 98 7.54 -4.02 -4.72
C LEU A 98 7.36 -4.15 -6.24
N VAL A 99 6.22 -4.69 -6.69
CA VAL A 99 5.88 -4.76 -8.13
C VAL A 99 5.82 -3.36 -8.73
N TRP A 100 5.21 -2.41 -8.03
CA TRP A 100 5.12 -1.02 -8.47
C TRP A 100 6.50 -0.39 -8.60
N LYS A 101 7.38 -0.52 -7.58
CA LYS A 101 8.78 -0.06 -7.61
C LYS A 101 9.50 -0.54 -8.85
N ASN A 102 9.42 -1.84 -9.12
CA ASN A 102 10.13 -2.45 -10.23
C ASN A 102 9.68 -1.93 -11.60
N ARG A 103 8.40 -1.55 -11.73
CA ARG A 103 7.85 -0.96 -12.96
C ARG A 103 8.16 0.53 -13.13
N HIS A 104 8.39 1.25 -12.03
CA HIS A 104 8.50 2.72 -12.02
C HIS A 104 9.86 3.22 -11.51
N ARG A 105 10.93 2.43 -11.70
CA ARG A 105 12.28 2.78 -11.22
C ARG A 105 12.75 4.14 -11.69
N ASP A 106 12.50 4.49 -12.96
CA ASP A 106 12.91 5.78 -13.53
C ASP A 106 12.14 6.95 -12.92
N ALA A 107 10.84 6.79 -12.67
CA ALA A 107 10.03 7.82 -12.02
C ALA A 107 10.46 8.05 -10.57
N ILE A 108 10.80 6.98 -9.84
CA ILE A 108 11.32 7.07 -8.47
C ILE A 108 12.68 7.79 -8.48
N ARG A 109 13.59 7.38 -9.35
CA ARG A 109 14.92 8.00 -9.48
C ARG A 109 14.79 9.47 -9.83
N HIS A 110 14.00 9.81 -10.84
CA HIS A 110 13.76 11.20 -11.22
C HIS A 110 13.22 12.03 -10.04
N TYR A 111 12.26 11.48 -9.28
CA TYR A 111 11.74 12.17 -8.10
C TYR A 111 12.82 12.38 -7.03
N LEU A 112 13.69 11.40 -6.77
CA LEU A 112 14.78 11.53 -5.80
C LEU A 112 15.85 12.54 -6.27
N ASP A 113 16.23 12.49 -7.55
CA ASP A 113 17.22 13.40 -8.14
C ASP A 113 16.78 14.87 -8.07
N THR A 114 15.47 15.14 -8.18
CA THR A 114 14.91 16.50 -8.04
C THR A 114 14.61 16.91 -6.60
N HIS A 115 14.76 16.00 -5.62
CA HIS A 115 14.53 16.24 -4.19
C HIS A 115 15.71 15.72 -3.36
N PRO A 116 16.88 16.38 -3.42
CA PRO A 116 18.12 15.87 -2.83
C PRO A 116 18.05 15.71 -1.31
N ASP A 117 17.24 16.50 -0.61
CA ASP A 117 17.01 16.35 0.84
C ASP A 117 16.25 15.06 1.17
N ILE A 118 15.29 14.68 0.32
CA ILE A 118 14.55 13.42 0.44
C ILE A 118 15.46 12.25 0.08
N GLN A 119 16.27 12.38 -0.98
CA GLN A 119 17.26 11.38 -1.36
C GLN A 119 18.24 11.08 -0.23
N ALA A 120 18.83 12.11 0.38
CA ALA A 120 19.77 11.94 1.49
C ALA A 120 19.13 11.18 2.67
N ARG A 121 17.86 11.50 3.00
CA ARG A 121 17.11 10.77 4.04
C ARG A 121 16.81 9.33 3.65
N TYR A 122 16.48 9.08 2.39
CA TYR A 122 16.20 7.75 1.86
C TYR A 122 17.43 6.84 1.95
N GLU A 123 18.60 7.38 1.59
CA GLU A 123 19.89 6.69 1.62
C GLU A 123 20.38 6.46 3.06
N ALA A 124 20.33 7.49 3.92
CA ALA A 124 20.73 7.36 5.33
C ALA A 124 19.95 6.25 6.06
N LEU A 125 18.64 6.15 5.82
CA LEU A 125 17.83 5.06 6.40
C LEU A 125 18.20 3.69 5.85
N ALA A 126 18.66 3.60 4.59
CA ALA A 126 19.14 2.35 4.03
C ALA A 126 20.43 1.88 4.72
N GLU A 127 21.36 2.82 4.92
CA GLU A 127 22.62 2.57 5.61
C GLU A 127 22.39 2.16 7.06
N GLU A 128 21.50 2.84 7.77
CA GLU A 128 21.15 2.52 9.16
C GLU A 128 20.56 1.12 9.30
N ILE A 129 19.65 0.71 8.40
CA ILE A 129 19.12 -0.65 8.38
C ILE A 129 20.24 -1.67 8.19
N ASN A 130 21.11 -1.46 7.20
CA ASN A 130 22.22 -2.39 6.92
C ASN A 130 23.16 -2.52 8.12
N TYR A 131 23.48 -1.39 8.77
CA TYR A 131 24.31 -1.36 9.97
C TYR A 131 23.67 -2.12 11.13
N LEU A 132 22.41 -1.83 11.45
CA LEU A 132 21.69 -2.48 12.56
C LEU A 132 21.50 -3.98 12.32
N SER A 133 21.19 -4.39 11.08
CA SER A 133 21.12 -5.81 10.72
C SER A 133 22.46 -6.52 10.94
N GLY A 134 23.57 -5.91 10.49
CA GLY A 134 24.90 -6.48 10.71
C GLY A 134 25.26 -6.64 12.19
N LEU A 135 24.94 -5.64 13.02
CA LEU A 135 25.16 -5.73 14.47
C LEU A 135 24.33 -6.84 15.12
N ILE A 136 23.05 -6.93 14.77
CA ILE A 136 22.15 -7.97 15.30
C ILE A 136 22.67 -9.36 14.95
N ASP A 137 23.09 -9.57 13.70
CA ASP A 137 23.62 -10.86 13.25
C ASP A 137 24.94 -11.20 13.95
N GLN A 138 25.83 -10.22 14.14
CA GLN A 138 27.08 -10.40 14.87
C GLN A 138 26.85 -10.83 16.33
N ILE A 139 25.95 -10.14 17.05
CA ILE A 139 25.65 -10.46 18.45
C ILE A 139 24.96 -11.82 18.56
N ALA A 140 23.98 -12.09 17.69
CA ALA A 140 23.27 -13.37 17.67
C ALA A 140 24.20 -14.56 17.37
N GLY A 141 25.23 -14.36 16.54
CA GLY A 141 26.25 -15.38 16.24
C GLY A 141 27.19 -15.68 17.41
N GLN A 142 27.41 -14.75 18.32
CA GLN A 142 28.26 -14.95 19.52
C GLN A 142 27.55 -15.74 20.64
N GLN A 143 26.22 -15.84 20.59
CA GLN A 143 25.40 -16.50 21.61
C GLN A 143 25.15 -18.00 21.32
N GLN A 144 25.70 -18.54 20.24
CA GLN A 144 25.64 -19.96 19.85
C GLN A 144 26.85 -20.74 20.36
#